data_AF-A0A090QLI5-F1
#
_entry.id   AF-A0A090QLI5-F1
#
_cell.length_a   1.000
_cell.length_b   1.000
_cell.length_c   1.000
_cell.angle_alpha   90.00
_cell.angle_beta   90.00
_cell.angle_gamma   90.00
#
_symmetry.space_group_name_H-M   'P 1'
#
loop_
_entity.id
_entity.type
_entity.pdbx_description
1 polymer ?
#
loop_
_entity_poly.entity_id
_entity_poly.type
_entity_poly.pdbx_seq_one_letter_code
_entity_poly.pdbx_strand_id
1 'polypeptide(L)'
;MASAESMANFNRGHLWDYLAEEVFDLLDSDTQHFLLQCSVLDMFNAQLVTDLTGRSDALAMLESLNRFGLFLNTLEGDNNWYRFHNLFAEFLRHQRYSQIPQHRTELHTLAAKAWLKQHSPQQALLHAQKCDNEALVIEILSDHGWDMFHHGEITLLETAIANIPDDSLCAHLVSACCACGWHKVSTSTMMSVT
;
A
#
# COMPACT_ATOMS: atom_id res chain seq x y z
N MET A 1 14.61 -22.76 -24.70
CA MET A 1 14.04 -21.75 -23.78
C MET A 1 12.77 -22.23 -23.08
N ALA A 2 11.87 -22.96 -23.74
CA ALA A 2 10.65 -23.53 -23.12
C ALA A 2 10.87 -24.48 -21.91
N SER A 3 11.98 -25.23 -21.83
CA SER A 3 12.24 -26.14 -20.70
C SER A 3 12.65 -25.45 -19.40
N ALA A 4 13.35 -24.30 -19.47
CA ALA A 4 13.77 -23.57 -18.27
C ALA A 4 12.60 -22.80 -17.65
N GLU A 5 11.73 -22.22 -18.48
CA GLU A 5 10.48 -21.59 -18.03
C GLU A 5 9.53 -22.62 -17.41
N SER A 6 9.39 -23.81 -18.02
CA SER A 6 8.56 -24.89 -17.48
C SER A 6 9.07 -25.40 -16.11
N MET A 7 10.39 -25.57 -15.94
CA MET A 7 10.99 -25.98 -14.65
C MET A 7 10.90 -24.88 -13.59
N ALA A 8 11.09 -23.60 -13.97
CA ALA A 8 10.93 -22.48 -13.04
C ALA A 8 9.46 -22.32 -12.60
N ASN A 9 8.51 -22.54 -13.50
CA ASN A 9 7.09 -22.47 -13.20
C ASN A 9 6.62 -23.66 -12.34
N PHE A 10 7.14 -24.86 -12.59
CA PHE A 10 6.93 -26.05 -11.77
C PHE A 10 7.47 -25.87 -10.34
N ASN A 11 8.70 -25.34 -10.21
CA ASN A 11 9.26 -25.00 -8.89
C ASN A 11 8.46 -23.90 -8.18
N ARG A 12 7.92 -22.93 -8.91
CA ARG A 12 7.08 -21.87 -8.33
C ARG A 12 5.75 -22.42 -7.82
N GLY A 13 5.09 -23.30 -8.58
CA GLY A 13 3.85 -23.97 -8.17
C GLY A 13 4.04 -24.80 -6.90
N HIS A 14 5.06 -25.67 -6.86
CA HIS A 14 5.34 -26.48 -5.67
C HIS A 14 5.72 -25.65 -4.44
N LEU A 15 6.46 -24.56 -4.64
CA LEU A 15 6.81 -23.66 -3.55
C LEU A 15 5.59 -22.90 -3.02
N TRP A 16 4.62 -22.62 -3.89
CA TRP A 16 3.35 -22.03 -3.53
C TRP A 16 2.46 -22.99 -2.74
N ASP A 17 2.34 -24.24 -3.20
CA ASP A 17 1.60 -25.28 -2.48
C ASP A 17 2.20 -25.51 -1.10
N TYR A 18 3.54 -25.52 -1.01
CA TYR A 18 4.24 -25.57 0.28
C TYR A 18 3.93 -24.37 1.18
N LEU A 19 3.94 -23.14 0.65
CA LEU A 19 3.59 -21.95 1.44
C LEU A 19 2.14 -21.97 1.92
N ALA A 20 1.22 -22.55 1.14
CA ALA A 20 -0.15 -22.77 1.57
C ALA A 20 -0.22 -23.83 2.67
N GLU A 21 0.15 -25.07 2.35
CA GLU A 21 -0.15 -26.24 3.19
C GLU A 21 0.76 -26.35 4.42
N GLU A 22 2.04 -26.02 4.28
CA GLU A 22 3.07 -26.26 5.31
C GLU A 22 3.44 -25.01 6.10
N VAL A 23 2.95 -23.83 5.69
CA VAL A 23 3.23 -22.57 6.39
C VAL A 23 1.95 -21.86 6.76
N PHE A 24 1.12 -21.46 5.79
CA PHE A 24 -0.02 -20.60 6.05
C PHE A 24 -1.18 -21.35 6.74
N ASP A 25 -1.55 -22.53 6.26
CA ASP A 25 -2.68 -23.32 6.74
C ASP A 25 -2.44 -23.91 8.15
N LEU A 26 -1.18 -23.96 8.59
CA LEU A 26 -0.80 -24.37 9.95
C LEU A 26 -0.92 -23.23 10.98
N LEU A 27 -1.09 -21.99 10.53
CA LEU A 27 -1.31 -20.85 11.42
C LEU A 27 -2.75 -20.82 11.90
N ASP A 28 -2.96 -20.30 13.11
CA ASP A 28 -4.30 -20.02 13.58
C ASP A 28 -4.96 -18.91 12.75
N SER A 29 -6.29 -18.88 12.75
CA SER A 29 -7.07 -17.95 11.93
C SER A 29 -6.77 -16.47 12.21
N ASP A 30 -6.40 -16.12 13.45
CA ASP A 30 -6.10 -14.74 13.84
C ASP A 30 -4.76 -14.30 13.23
N THR A 31 -3.75 -15.17 13.31
CA THR A 31 -2.44 -14.93 12.67
C THR A 31 -2.56 -14.88 11.14
N GLN A 32 -3.32 -15.78 10.53
CA GLN A 32 -3.58 -15.74 9.08
C GLN A 32 -4.21 -14.40 8.68
N HIS A 33 -5.27 -13.98 9.37
CA HIS A 33 -5.95 -12.72 9.07
C HIS A 33 -5.00 -11.52 9.22
N PHE A 34 -4.20 -11.50 10.29
CA PHE A 34 -3.20 -10.46 10.53
C PHE A 34 -2.17 -10.37 9.39
N LEU A 35 -1.64 -11.51 8.91
CA LEU A 35 -0.71 -11.54 7.79
C LEU A 35 -1.35 -11.03 6.49
N LEU A 36 -2.61 -11.42 6.23
CA LEU A 36 -3.35 -10.95 5.07
C LEU A 36 -3.58 -9.44 5.11
N GLN A 37 -3.93 -8.87 6.26
CA GLN A 37 -4.06 -7.42 6.43
C GLN A 37 -2.71 -6.72 6.19
N CYS A 38 -1.64 -7.17 6.85
CA CYS A 38 -0.30 -6.58 6.72
C CYS A 38 0.24 -6.64 5.28
N SER A 39 -0.12 -7.67 4.51
CA SER A 39 0.34 -7.85 3.13
C SER A 39 -0.08 -6.73 2.18
N VAL A 40 -0.99 -5.84 2.60
CA VAL A 40 -1.37 -4.65 1.83
C VAL A 40 -0.21 -3.66 1.75
N LEU A 41 0.67 -3.66 2.75
CA LEU A 41 1.83 -2.78 2.89
C LEU A 41 3.08 -3.45 2.31
N ASP A 42 3.91 -2.67 1.63
CA ASP A 42 5.19 -3.16 1.09
C ASP A 42 6.32 -3.16 2.14
N MET A 43 6.17 -2.34 3.17
CA MET A 43 6.99 -2.30 4.38
C MET A 43 6.17 -1.71 5.52
N PHE A 44 6.49 -2.07 6.75
CA PHE A 44 5.70 -1.64 7.89
C PHE A 44 6.49 -1.71 9.19
N ASN A 45 6.09 -0.92 10.18
CA ASN A 45 6.52 -1.06 11.57
C ASN A 45 5.29 -1.36 12.44
N ALA A 46 5.51 -1.64 13.72
CA ALA A 46 4.41 -1.98 14.64
C ALA A 46 3.35 -0.89 14.75
N GLN A 47 3.73 0.39 14.71
CA GLN A 47 2.80 1.51 14.79
C GLN A 47 1.91 1.59 13.55
N LEU A 48 2.49 1.48 12.35
CA LEU A 48 1.74 1.47 11.09
C LEU A 48 0.77 0.28 11.02
N VAL A 49 1.19 -0.91 11.46
CA VAL A 49 0.32 -2.09 11.53
C VAL A 49 -0.80 -1.90 12.56
N THR A 50 -0.51 -1.30 13.72
CA THR A 50 -1.52 -0.95 14.73
C THR A 50 -2.57 -0.01 14.15
N ASP A 51 -2.14 1.03 13.44
CA ASP A 51 -3.05 1.98 12.79
C ASP A 51 -3.87 1.34 11.65
N LEU A 52 -3.30 0.38 10.93
CA LEU A 52 -3.98 -0.36 9.87
C LEU A 52 -5.04 -1.33 10.41
N THR A 53 -4.68 -2.11 11.44
CA THR A 53 -5.47 -3.25 11.92
C THR A 53 -6.33 -2.92 13.13
N GLY A 54 -6.06 -1.80 13.81
CA GLY A 54 -6.68 -1.43 15.09
C GLY A 54 -6.18 -2.27 16.28
N ARG A 55 -5.18 -3.13 16.09
CA ARG A 55 -4.70 -4.07 17.10
C ARG A 55 -3.63 -3.47 18.01
N SER A 56 -3.84 -3.55 19.32
CA SER A 56 -2.84 -3.13 20.31
C SER A 56 -1.69 -4.11 20.50
N ASP A 57 -1.85 -5.36 20.07
CA ASP A 57 -0.86 -6.44 20.19
C ASP A 57 0.01 -6.63 18.92
N ALA A 58 -0.09 -5.71 17.94
CA ALA A 58 0.62 -5.81 16.66
C ALA A 58 2.15 -5.99 16.84
N LEU A 59 2.77 -5.29 17.79
CA LEU A 59 4.20 -5.46 18.07
C LEU A 59 4.53 -6.88 18.53
N ALA A 60 3.74 -7.42 19.47
CA ALA A 60 3.94 -8.77 19.99
C ALA A 60 3.75 -9.84 18.90
N MET A 61 2.77 -9.65 18.01
CA MET A 61 2.58 -10.51 16.85
C MET A 61 3.78 -10.44 15.91
N LEU A 62 4.28 -9.25 15.57
CA LEU A 62 5.45 -9.10 14.69
C LEU A 62 6.72 -9.73 15.29
N GLU A 63 6.95 -9.55 16.59
CA GLU A 63 8.08 -10.18 17.29
C GLU A 63 7.97 -11.71 17.33
N SER A 64 6.76 -12.23 17.53
CA SER A 64 6.46 -13.65 17.46
C SER A 64 6.77 -14.21 16.07
N LEU A 65 6.23 -13.59 15.03
CA LEU A 65 6.48 -13.96 13.63
C LEU A 65 7.97 -13.93 13.28
N ASN A 66 8.69 -12.90 13.70
CA ASN A 66 10.12 -12.78 13.49
C ASN A 66 10.90 -13.90 14.20
N ARG A 67 10.52 -14.23 15.44
CA ARG A 67 11.16 -15.30 16.22
C ARG A 67 10.93 -16.68 15.61
N PHE A 68 9.74 -16.93 15.07
CA PHE A 68 9.41 -18.18 14.38
C PHE A 68 9.96 -18.24 12.95
N GLY A 69 10.68 -17.21 12.49
CA GLY A 69 11.29 -17.18 11.16
C GLY A 69 10.26 -17.13 10.03
N LEU A 70 9.08 -16.56 10.28
CA LEU A 70 7.97 -16.45 9.32
C LEU A 70 8.25 -15.38 8.27
N PHE A 71 9.25 -15.66 7.44
CA PHE A 71 9.63 -14.92 6.26
C PHE A 71 9.59 -13.39 6.41
N LEU A 72 10.03 -12.87 7.56
CA LEU A 72 10.03 -11.46 7.89
C LEU A 72 11.47 -10.96 8.02
N ASN A 73 11.81 -9.93 7.24
CA ASN A 73 13.08 -9.26 7.32
C ASN A 73 12.94 -7.98 8.14
N THR A 74 13.87 -7.77 9.07
CA THR A 74 14.08 -6.48 9.71
C THR A 74 14.94 -5.59 8.81
N LEU A 75 14.49 -4.38 8.54
CA LEU A 75 15.29 -3.36 7.87
C LEU A 75 16.19 -2.67 8.90
N GLU A 76 17.37 -2.26 8.46
CA GLU A 76 18.29 -1.47 9.27
C GLU A 76 17.72 -0.07 9.53
N GLY A 77 17.86 0.43 10.76
CA GLY A 77 17.47 1.78 11.16
C GLY A 77 16.63 1.84 12.43
N ASP A 78 16.17 3.04 12.75
CA ASP A 78 15.31 3.29 13.91
C ASP A 78 13.87 2.80 13.64
N ASN A 79 13.14 2.44 14.70
CA ASN A 79 11.75 1.97 14.69
C ASN A 79 11.46 0.57 14.12
N ASN A 80 12.47 -0.28 13.92
CA ASN A 80 12.30 -1.70 13.52
C ASN A 80 11.31 -1.86 12.37
N TRP A 81 11.67 -1.36 11.19
CA TRP A 81 10.87 -1.59 10.00
C TRP A 81 11.00 -3.05 9.55
N TYR A 82 9.90 -3.59 9.03
CA TYR A 82 9.80 -4.96 8.55
C TYR A 82 9.36 -5.01 7.10
N ARG A 83 9.77 -6.07 6.40
CA ARG A 83 9.22 -6.49 5.11
C ARG A 83 9.08 -8.00 5.06
N PHE A 84 8.00 -8.49 4.46
CA PHE A 84 7.95 -9.89 4.06
C PHE A 84 9.00 -10.17 2.97
N HIS A 85 9.59 -11.37 2.96
CA HIS A 85 10.36 -11.78 1.78
C HIS A 85 9.46 -11.80 0.54
N ASN A 86 10.03 -11.42 -0.61
CA ASN A 86 9.30 -11.18 -1.86
C ASN A 86 8.32 -12.29 -2.23
N LEU A 87 8.75 -13.54 -2.12
CA LEU A 87 7.91 -14.70 -2.44
C LEU A 87 6.71 -14.82 -1.50
N PHE A 88 6.93 -14.68 -0.19
CA PHE A 88 5.85 -14.75 0.80
C PHE A 88 4.90 -13.55 0.66
N ALA A 89 5.43 -12.36 0.35
CA ALA A 89 4.62 -11.18 0.05
C ALA A 89 3.72 -11.42 -1.17
N GLU A 90 4.24 -12.01 -2.26
CA GLU A 90 3.48 -12.35 -3.46
C GLU A 90 2.37 -13.37 -3.15
N PHE A 91 2.70 -14.42 -2.42
CA PHE A 91 1.76 -15.42 -1.91
C PHE A 91 0.64 -14.77 -1.08
N LEU A 92 0.98 -13.98 -0.05
CA LEU A 92 0.01 -13.34 0.83
C LEU A 92 -0.90 -12.35 0.07
N ARG A 93 -0.35 -11.60 -0.89
CA ARG A 93 -1.16 -10.69 -1.71
C ARG A 93 -2.21 -11.45 -2.51
N HIS A 94 -1.87 -12.59 -3.09
CA HIS A 94 -2.83 -13.40 -3.82
C HIS A 94 -3.84 -14.05 -2.88
N GLN A 95 -3.41 -14.61 -1.76
CA GLN A 95 -4.32 -15.14 -0.74
C GLN A 95 -5.28 -14.06 -0.24
N ARG A 96 -4.83 -12.82 -0.08
CA ARG A 96 -5.69 -11.68 0.29
C ARG A 96 -6.79 -11.46 -0.75
N TYR A 97 -6.46 -11.51 -2.04
CA TYR A 97 -7.45 -11.36 -3.11
C TYR A 97 -8.48 -12.50 -3.12
N SER A 98 -8.10 -13.72 -2.74
CA SER A 98 -9.01 -14.85 -2.68
C SER A 98 -9.85 -14.90 -1.40
N GLN A 99 -9.26 -14.60 -0.25
CA GLN A 99 -9.87 -14.83 1.06
C GLN A 99 -10.62 -13.61 1.61
N ILE A 100 -10.15 -12.39 1.35
CA ILE A 100 -10.79 -11.15 1.83
C ILE A 100 -10.97 -10.10 0.71
N PRO A 101 -11.52 -10.47 -0.47
CA PRO A 101 -11.69 -9.54 -1.59
C PRO A 101 -12.54 -8.32 -1.23
N GLN A 102 -13.54 -8.49 -0.35
CA GLN A 102 -14.46 -7.43 0.06
C GLN A 102 -13.76 -6.34 0.87
N HIS A 103 -12.67 -6.68 1.57
CA HIS A 103 -11.92 -5.73 2.40
C HIS A 103 -10.86 -4.95 1.61
N ARG A 104 -10.71 -5.17 0.29
CA ARG A 104 -9.66 -4.51 -0.51
C ARG A 104 -9.71 -2.99 -0.39
N THR A 105 -10.87 -2.40 -0.65
CA THR A 105 -11.07 -0.94 -0.63
C THR A 105 -10.87 -0.38 0.78
N GLU A 106 -11.38 -1.08 1.79
CA GLU A 106 -11.23 -0.69 3.19
C GLU A 106 -9.78 -0.75 3.65
N LEU A 107 -9.05 -1.84 3.37
CA LEU A 107 -7.64 -1.98 3.74
C LEU A 107 -6.76 -0.94 3.07
N HIS A 108 -7.00 -0.62 1.79
CA HIS A 108 -6.27 0.47 1.13
C HIS A 108 -6.62 1.84 1.74
N THR A 109 -7.88 2.07 2.12
CA THR A 109 -8.28 3.30 2.84
C THR A 109 -7.61 3.42 4.20
N LEU A 110 -7.59 2.35 4.99
CA LEU A 110 -6.94 2.30 6.31
C LEU A 110 -5.42 2.46 6.17
N ALA A 111 -4.80 1.81 5.20
CA ALA A 111 -3.38 1.95 4.90
C ALA A 111 -3.03 3.40 4.53
N ALA A 112 -3.84 4.06 3.69
CA ALA A 112 -3.62 5.45 3.34
C ALA A 112 -3.64 6.36 4.59
N LYS A 113 -4.66 6.21 5.45
CA LYS A 113 -4.76 6.96 6.71
C LYS A 113 -3.59 6.66 7.67
N ALA A 114 -3.17 5.40 7.76
CA ALA A 114 -2.04 5.00 8.59
C ALA A 114 -0.73 5.63 8.11
N TRP A 115 -0.50 5.69 6.79
CA TRP A 115 0.67 6.36 6.20
C TRP A 115 0.67 7.88 6.40
N LEU A 116 -0.50 8.54 6.40
CA LEU A 116 -0.59 9.96 6.75
C LEU A 116 -0.13 10.21 8.18
N LYS A 117 -0.51 9.35 9.14
CA LYS A 117 -0.01 9.44 10.53
C LYS A 117 1.50 9.22 10.64
N GLN A 118 2.09 8.47 9.70
CA GLN A 118 3.53 8.28 9.57
C GLN A 118 4.22 9.40 8.75
N HIS A 119 3.51 10.50 8.47
CA HIS A 119 4.04 11.65 7.72
C HIS A 119 4.59 11.27 6.33
N SER A 120 3.99 10.26 5.69
CA SER A 120 4.39 9.76 4.37
C SER A 120 3.23 9.89 3.36
N PRO A 121 2.89 11.12 2.93
CA PRO A 121 1.76 11.38 2.04
C PRO A 121 1.89 10.69 0.67
N GLN A 122 3.12 10.42 0.20
CA GLN A 122 3.40 9.69 -1.03
C GLN A 122 2.86 8.25 -0.95
N GLN A 123 3.17 7.55 0.15
CA GLN A 123 2.66 6.21 0.39
C GLN A 123 1.14 6.24 0.60
N ALA A 124 0.64 7.24 1.31
CA ALA A 124 -0.80 7.41 1.49
C ALA A 124 -1.53 7.55 0.15
N LEU A 125 -1.02 8.38 -0.77
CA LEU A 125 -1.60 8.61 -2.09
C LEU A 125 -1.59 7.33 -2.94
N LEU A 126 -0.50 6.56 -2.94
CA LEU A 126 -0.41 5.27 -3.62
C LEU A 126 -1.46 4.27 -3.15
N HIS A 127 -1.79 4.28 -1.85
CA HIS A 127 -2.86 3.45 -1.29
C HIS A 127 -4.24 4.03 -1.61
N ALA A 128 -4.41 5.35 -1.54
CA ALA A 128 -5.67 6.02 -1.86
C ALA A 128 -6.10 5.80 -3.32
N GLN A 129 -5.16 5.78 -4.28
CA GLN A 129 -5.46 5.45 -5.68
C GLN A 129 -5.92 4.00 -5.89
N LYS A 130 -5.60 3.09 -4.96
CA LYS A 130 -5.97 1.67 -5.04
C LYS A 130 -7.32 1.39 -4.36
N CYS A 131 -7.86 2.34 -3.60
CA CYS A 131 -9.24 2.32 -3.16
C CYS A 131 -10.09 3.20 -4.10
N ASP A 132 -11.32 2.78 -4.40
CA ASP A 132 -12.25 3.54 -5.24
C ASP A 132 -12.85 4.76 -4.47
N ASN A 133 -12.00 5.51 -3.75
CA ASN A 133 -12.36 6.64 -2.90
C ASN A 133 -11.65 7.91 -3.39
N GLU A 134 -12.28 8.56 -4.38
CA GLU A 134 -11.78 9.80 -4.96
C GLU A 134 -11.63 10.94 -3.95
N ALA A 135 -12.53 11.01 -2.96
CA ALA A 135 -12.49 12.06 -1.94
C ALA A 135 -11.19 12.01 -1.12
N LEU A 136 -10.70 10.82 -0.78
CA LEU A 136 -9.45 10.66 -0.06
C LEU A 136 -8.23 11.06 -0.91
N VAL A 137 -8.24 10.74 -2.22
CA VAL A 137 -7.18 11.17 -3.15
C VAL A 137 -7.14 12.70 -3.22
N ILE A 138 -8.30 13.34 -3.37
CA ILE A 138 -8.45 14.80 -3.43
C ILE A 138 -8.00 15.45 -2.11
N GLU A 139 -8.38 14.89 -0.96
CA GLU A 139 -7.94 15.36 0.36
C GLU A 139 -6.40 15.36 0.47
N ILE A 140 -5.76 14.23 0.16
CA ILE A 140 -4.30 14.10 0.23
C ILE A 140 -3.61 15.06 -0.74
N LEU A 141 -4.11 15.19 -1.98
CA LEU A 141 -3.55 16.11 -2.97
C LEU A 141 -3.70 17.58 -2.53
N SER A 142 -4.83 17.94 -1.93
CA SER A 142 -5.10 19.30 -1.46
C SER A 142 -4.18 19.68 -0.29
N ASP A 143 -4.00 18.77 0.66
CA ASP A 143 -3.25 19.03 1.89
C ASP A 143 -1.73 18.86 1.71
N HIS A 144 -1.30 17.90 0.89
CA HIS A 144 0.10 17.48 0.78
C HIS A 144 0.70 17.59 -0.61
N GLY A 145 -0.10 17.81 -1.66
CA GLY A 145 0.38 17.77 -3.03
C GLY A 145 1.49 18.79 -3.32
N TRP A 146 1.48 19.94 -2.65
CA TRP A 146 2.45 21.01 -2.88
C TRP A 146 3.81 20.64 -2.31
N ASP A 147 3.79 20.05 -1.13
CA ASP A 147 4.99 19.53 -0.49
C ASP A 147 5.57 18.37 -1.31
N MET A 148 4.73 17.45 -1.78
CA MET A 148 5.12 16.37 -2.68
C MET A 148 5.74 16.88 -3.98
N PHE A 149 5.20 17.95 -4.57
CA PHE A 149 5.74 18.57 -5.78
C PHE A 149 7.16 19.09 -5.55
N HIS A 150 7.38 19.82 -4.45
CA HIS A 150 8.71 20.32 -4.10
C HIS A 150 9.73 19.21 -3.80
N HIS A 151 9.27 18.08 -3.29
CA HIS A 151 10.11 16.91 -3.04
C HIS A 151 10.33 16.02 -4.28
N GLY A 152 9.81 16.40 -5.45
CA GLY A 152 10.09 15.75 -6.73
C GLY A 152 9.15 14.60 -7.10
N GLU A 153 8.03 14.43 -6.41
CA GLU A 153 7.06 13.33 -6.61
C GLU A 153 6.12 13.57 -7.81
N ILE A 154 6.66 14.13 -8.90
CA ILE A 154 5.87 14.67 -10.02
C ILE A 154 5.06 13.57 -10.72
N THR A 155 5.68 12.43 -11.01
CA THR A 155 5.00 11.31 -11.71
C THR A 155 3.82 10.75 -10.90
N LEU A 156 3.97 10.66 -9.57
CA LEU A 156 2.91 10.20 -8.69
C LEU A 156 1.74 11.18 -8.69
N LEU A 157 2.03 12.48 -8.60
CA LEU A 157 1.01 13.54 -8.66
C LEU A 157 0.29 13.56 -10.01
N GLU A 158 1.02 13.49 -11.13
CA GLU A 158 0.44 13.44 -12.47
C GLU A 158 -0.50 12.24 -12.64
N THR A 159 -0.06 11.07 -12.20
CA THR A 159 -0.88 9.84 -12.26
C THR A 159 -2.12 9.96 -11.37
N ALA A 160 -1.99 10.58 -10.20
CA ALA A 160 -3.12 10.80 -9.30
C ALA A 160 -4.14 11.77 -9.88
N ILE A 161 -3.70 12.88 -10.43
CA ILE A 161 -4.56 13.90 -11.04
C ILE A 161 -5.25 13.35 -12.28
N ALA A 162 -4.55 12.61 -13.14
CA ALA A 162 -5.11 12.06 -14.38
C ALA A 162 -6.24 11.02 -14.15
N ASN A 163 -6.31 10.43 -12.96
CA ASN A 163 -7.33 9.44 -12.61
C ASN A 163 -8.57 10.07 -11.95
N ILE A 164 -8.59 11.39 -11.71
CA ILE A 164 -9.72 12.09 -11.11
C ILE A 164 -10.58 12.71 -12.22
N PRO A 165 -11.91 12.53 -12.23
CA PRO A 165 -12.80 13.21 -13.16
C PRO A 165 -12.71 14.74 -13.04
N ASP A 166 -12.71 15.46 -14.17
CA ASP A 166 -12.54 16.91 -14.22
C ASP A 166 -13.55 17.70 -13.34
N ASP A 167 -14.77 17.19 -13.22
CA ASP A 167 -15.84 17.79 -12.40
C ASP A 167 -15.48 17.77 -10.90
N SER A 168 -14.85 16.69 -10.43
CA SER A 168 -14.40 16.53 -9.04
C SER A 168 -13.17 17.39 -8.75
N LEU A 169 -12.28 17.53 -9.74
CA LEU A 169 -11.03 18.29 -9.67
C LEU A 169 -11.30 19.79 -9.46
N CYS A 170 -12.20 20.38 -10.26
CA CYS A 170 -12.51 21.80 -10.21
C CYS A 170 -13.22 22.23 -8.91
N ALA A 171 -14.05 21.36 -8.32
CA ALA A 171 -14.80 21.69 -7.12
C ALA A 171 -13.91 21.80 -5.86
N HIS A 172 -12.84 21.01 -5.76
CA HIS A 172 -12.04 20.90 -4.54
C HIS A 172 -10.65 21.55 -4.66
N LEU A 173 -9.95 21.36 -5.77
CA LEU A 173 -8.57 21.83 -5.91
C LEU A 173 -8.47 23.30 -6.28
N VAL A 174 -9.53 23.99 -6.73
CA VAL A 174 -9.46 25.44 -6.95
C VAL A 174 -9.11 26.19 -5.65
N SER A 175 -9.61 25.71 -4.50
CA SER A 175 -9.27 26.29 -3.19
C SER A 175 -7.81 26.05 -2.78
N ALA A 176 -7.30 24.82 -2.96
CA ALA A 176 -5.91 24.45 -2.68
C ALA A 176 -4.92 25.10 -3.66
N CYS A 177 -5.27 25.15 -4.95
CA CYS A 177 -4.49 25.78 -6.01
C CYS A 177 -4.35 27.29 -5.82
N CYS A 178 -5.40 27.97 -5.35
CA CYS A 178 -5.36 29.40 -5.02
C CYS A 178 -4.52 29.70 -3.78
N ALA A 179 -4.48 28.79 -2.78
CA ALA A 179 -3.67 28.96 -1.58
C ALA A 179 -2.17 28.71 -1.82
N CYS A 180 -1.83 27.78 -2.71
CA CYS A 180 -0.46 27.27 -2.86
C CYS A 180 0.23 27.64 -4.20
N GLY A 181 -0.42 28.39 -5.11
CA GLY A 181 0.20 28.90 -6.34
C GLY A 181 0.26 27.92 -7.52
N TRP A 182 -0.53 26.84 -7.49
CA TRP A 182 -0.55 25.76 -8.50
C TRP A 182 -1.08 26.16 -9.88
N HIS A 183 -1.53 27.40 -10.04
CA HIS A 183 -2.24 27.88 -11.22
C HIS A 183 -1.49 27.68 -12.55
N LYS A 184 -0.16 27.51 -12.54
CA LYS A 184 0.64 27.23 -13.74
C LYS A 184 0.76 25.74 -14.10
N VAL A 185 0.66 24.83 -13.11
CA VAL A 185 0.84 23.39 -13.34
C VAL A 185 -0.44 22.79 -13.91
N SER A 186 -1.62 23.16 -13.38
CA SER A 186 -2.89 22.66 -13.90
C SER A 186 -3.19 23.14 -15.32
N THR A 187 -2.84 24.38 -15.68
CA THR A 187 -3.10 24.92 -17.02
C THR A 187 -2.27 24.25 -18.11
N SER A 188 -1.05 23.79 -17.83
CA SER A 188 -0.22 23.12 -18.85
C SER A 188 -0.67 21.68 -19.13
N THR A 189 -1.18 20.99 -18.10
CA THR A 189 -1.73 19.64 -18.22
C THR A 189 -3.16 19.65 -18.80
N MET A 190 -4.01 20.60 -18.40
CA MET A 190 -5.35 20.75 -18.98
C MET A 190 -5.32 21.19 -20.46
N MET A 191 -4.31 21.95 -20.91
CA MET A 191 -4.18 22.34 -22.32
C MET A 191 -3.56 21.27 -23.23
N SER A 192 -3.07 20.15 -22.68
CA SER A 192 -2.47 19.06 -23.48
C SER A 192 -3.41 17.86 -23.72
N VAL A 193 -4.64 17.90 -23.18
CA VAL A 193 -5.66 16.84 -23.32
C VAL A 193 -6.80 17.26 -24.26
N THR A 194 -6.60 18.30 -25.07
CA THR A 194 -7.51 18.67 -26.19
C THR A 194 -6.76 18.57 -27.51
#